data_AF-A0A536Q7W4-F1
#
_entry.id   AF-A0A536Q7W4-F1
#
_cell.length_a   1.000
_cell.length_b   1.000
_cell.length_c   1.000
_cell.angle_alpha   90.00
_cell.angle_beta   90.00
_cell.angle_gamma   90.00
#
_symmetry.space_group_name_H-M   'P 1'
#
loop_
_entity.id
_entity.type
_entity.pdbx_description
1 polymer ?
#
loop_
_entity_poly.entity_id
_entity_poly.type
_entity_poly.pdbx_seq_one_letter_code
_entity_poly.pdbx_strand_id
1 'polypeptide(L)'
;MRPYLTTAHRYRWLLGAVLAIIWGAGIVAAYTEYATTFESEATIWVLRASPELATTSPDDPNATVIQTAASQQADLLNQLLQTKEFLRDVVRQTSLRAALAAAPDETKFLAGVQKSFRVQTHGNNLLTVSFAAHDPPLGPEMVNAILAVRADRVAQASTTFTTITNTLYQKQLQVAQAQALDAQRALDEFDASHPGALSDIEQHLKDQLRLTLDYAQIRLGDLRGRINQAALAPAILSVSGMEFQVVDQPQVETSPRGGTRSAAMIGAVAIAAGCALAALLVVIGTLLPAHVSGPADVSRLAPARLFAAVPRVTRAGGGASPGDLRTSLAAIAFADGGARNGEVSG
;
A
#
# COMPACT_ATOMS: atom_id res chain seq x y z
N MET A 1 -33.18 -28.71 -12.85
CA MET A 1 -32.07 -29.04 -11.92
C MET A 1 -31.67 -30.51 -11.93
N ARG A 2 -32.59 -31.48 -12.02
CA ARG A 2 -32.26 -32.92 -12.11
C ARG A 2 -31.27 -33.35 -13.22
N PRO A 3 -31.26 -32.79 -14.44
CA PRO A 3 -30.30 -33.24 -15.48
C PRO A 3 -28.85 -32.81 -15.19
N TYR A 4 -28.64 -31.72 -14.46
CA TYR A 4 -27.30 -31.25 -14.07
C TYR A 4 -26.63 -32.19 -13.05
N LEU A 5 -27.42 -32.76 -12.13
CA LEU A 5 -26.94 -33.67 -11.09
C LEU A 5 -26.49 -35.03 -11.66
N THR A 6 -27.15 -35.51 -12.72
CA THR A 6 -26.80 -36.78 -13.37
C THR A 6 -25.53 -36.71 -14.21
N THR A 7 -25.30 -35.58 -14.89
CA THR A 7 -24.05 -35.35 -15.65
C THR A 7 -22.86 -35.17 -14.71
N ALA A 8 -23.05 -34.43 -13.61
CA ALA A 8 -22.04 -34.31 -12.57
C ALA A 8 -21.65 -35.68 -11.98
N HIS A 9 -22.61 -36.60 -11.83
CA HIS A 9 -22.34 -37.96 -11.34
C HIS A 9 -21.58 -38.86 -12.33
N ARG A 10 -21.70 -38.62 -13.64
CA ARG A 10 -21.04 -39.40 -14.69
C ARG A 10 -19.59 -38.97 -14.93
N TYR A 11 -19.27 -37.70 -14.71
CA TYR A 11 -17.93 -37.12 -14.91
C TYR A 11 -17.17 -36.83 -13.59
N ARG A 12 -17.63 -37.35 -12.44
CA ARG A 12 -17.05 -37.07 -11.10
C ARG A 12 -15.54 -37.24 -11.02
N TRP A 13 -15.01 -38.27 -11.69
CA TRP A 13 -13.58 -38.57 -11.68
C TRP A 13 -12.76 -37.56 -12.46
N LEU A 14 -13.25 -37.13 -13.63
CA LEU A 14 -12.60 -36.09 -14.43
C LEU A 14 -12.71 -34.72 -13.78
N LEU A 15 -13.88 -34.40 -13.21
CA LEU A 15 -14.09 -33.14 -12.50
C LEU A 15 -13.23 -33.07 -11.24
N GLY A 16 -13.13 -34.17 -10.49
CA GLY A 16 -12.23 -34.32 -9.36
C GLY A 16 -10.75 -34.21 -9.74
N ALA A 17 -10.33 -34.83 -10.85
CA ALA A 17 -8.94 -34.72 -11.34
C ALA A 17 -8.56 -33.29 -11.73
N VAL A 18 -9.45 -32.57 -12.43
CA VAL A 18 -9.22 -31.18 -12.85
C VAL A 18 -9.18 -30.24 -11.64
N LEU A 19 -10.10 -30.39 -10.69
CA LEU A 19 -10.08 -29.63 -9.44
C LEU A 19 -8.81 -29.91 -8.63
N ALA A 20 -8.38 -31.18 -8.55
CA ALA A 20 -7.15 -31.55 -7.85
C ALA A 20 -5.91 -30.91 -8.48
N ILE A 21 -5.84 -30.81 -9.80
CA ILE A 21 -4.75 -30.13 -10.50
C ILE A 21 -4.77 -28.62 -10.22
N ILE A 22 -5.93 -27.97 -10.33
CA ILE A 22 -6.04 -26.50 -10.16
C ILE A 22 -5.78 -26.10 -8.71
N TRP A 23 -6.41 -26.79 -7.76
CA TRP A 23 -6.21 -26.52 -6.34
C TRP A 23 -4.82 -26.93 -5.87
N GLY A 24 -4.30 -28.06 -6.36
CA GLY A 24 -2.93 -28.50 -6.09
C GLY A 24 -1.90 -27.48 -6.58
N ALA A 25 -2.02 -27.02 -7.83
CA ALA A 25 -1.16 -25.98 -8.38
C ALA A 25 -1.28 -24.66 -7.61
N GLY A 26 -2.51 -24.28 -7.21
CA GLY A 26 -2.75 -23.09 -6.41
C GLY A 26 -2.13 -23.15 -5.01
N ILE A 27 -2.24 -24.28 -4.32
CA ILE A 27 -1.64 -24.50 -3.00
C ILE A 27 -0.12 -24.50 -3.10
N VAL A 28 0.45 -25.16 -4.11
CA VAL A 28 1.91 -25.16 -4.35
C VAL A 28 2.41 -23.75 -4.63
N ALA A 29 1.74 -22.99 -5.51
CA ALA A 29 2.11 -21.61 -5.81
C ALA A 29 1.99 -20.67 -4.58
N ALA A 30 0.95 -20.85 -3.77
CA ALA A 30 0.79 -20.10 -2.51
C ALA A 30 1.87 -20.47 -1.49
N TYR A 31 2.26 -21.75 -1.41
CA TYR A 31 3.32 -22.21 -0.52
C TYR A 31 4.70 -21.69 -0.96
N THR A 32 5.00 -21.69 -2.26
CA THR A 32 6.26 -21.14 -2.76
C THR A 32 6.37 -19.65 -2.46
N GLU A 33 5.32 -18.88 -2.72
CA GLU A 33 5.28 -17.44 -2.43
C GLU A 33 5.48 -17.15 -0.94
N TYR A 34 4.84 -17.95 -0.08
CA TYR A 34 5.00 -17.84 1.37
C TYR A 34 6.43 -18.18 1.82
N ALA A 35 7.02 -19.24 1.28
CA ALA A 35 8.34 -19.73 1.69
C ALA A 35 9.51 -18.89 1.13
N THR A 36 9.29 -18.13 0.06
CA THR A 36 10.35 -17.33 -0.59
C THR A 36 10.33 -15.86 -0.18
N THR A 37 9.34 -15.40 0.60
CA THR A 37 9.23 -13.99 0.97
C THR A 37 9.73 -13.74 2.40
N PHE A 38 10.89 -13.10 2.50
CA PHE A 38 11.48 -12.62 3.74
C PHE A 38 11.08 -11.15 3.96
N GLU A 39 10.73 -10.79 5.19
CA GLU A 39 10.45 -9.40 5.55
C GLU A 39 11.55 -8.95 6.52
N SER A 40 11.99 -7.71 6.44
CA SER A 40 12.89 -7.13 7.42
C SER A 40 12.32 -5.81 7.88
N GLU A 41 12.29 -5.63 9.20
CA GLU A 41 11.64 -4.51 9.86
C GLU A 41 12.68 -3.73 10.67
N ALA A 42 12.64 -2.40 10.59
CA ALA A 42 13.29 -1.52 11.56
C ALA A 42 12.23 -0.71 12.30
N THR A 43 12.34 -0.69 13.63
CA THR A 43 11.51 0.15 14.48
C THR A 43 12.26 1.41 14.85
N ILE A 44 11.66 2.53 14.52
CA ILE A 44 12.24 3.86 14.69
C ILE A 44 11.40 4.61 15.72
N TRP A 45 12.07 5.18 16.71
CA TRP A 45 11.47 6.16 17.60
C TRP A 45 11.70 7.57 17.06
N VAL A 46 10.59 8.29 17.00
CA VAL A 46 10.53 9.67 16.58
C VAL A 46 10.48 10.53 17.84
N LEU A 47 11.56 11.26 18.12
CA LEU A 47 11.51 12.34 19.10
C LEU A 47 10.97 13.59 18.43
N ARG A 48 10.01 14.23 19.09
CA ARG A 48 9.50 15.56 18.74
C ARG A 48 10.45 16.60 19.33
N ALA A 49 11.02 17.54 18.55
CA ALA A 49 11.47 18.81 19.11
C ALA A 49 10.30 19.47 19.85
N SER A 50 10.46 19.64 21.16
CA SER A 50 9.45 19.99 22.18
C SER A 50 8.17 20.71 21.68
N PRO A 51 6.96 20.28 22.11
CA PRO A 51 5.67 20.90 21.78
C PRO A 51 5.54 22.40 22.08
N GLU A 52 6.46 22.97 22.85
CA GLU A 52 6.55 24.40 23.20
C GLU A 52 6.61 25.33 21.97
N LEU A 53 7.02 24.83 20.81
CA LEU A 53 7.07 25.61 19.55
C LEU A 53 5.83 25.44 18.66
N ALA A 54 4.89 24.57 19.02
CA ALA A 54 3.69 24.25 18.23
C ALA A 54 2.40 24.90 18.77
N THR A 55 2.47 25.71 19.84
CA THR A 55 1.32 26.48 20.35
C THR A 55 1.12 27.74 19.50
N THR A 56 0.79 27.56 18.23
CA THR A 56 0.23 28.65 17.42
C THR A 56 -1.28 28.70 17.73
N SER A 57 -1.66 29.71 18.50
CA SER A 57 -3.04 30.17 18.79
C SER A 57 -3.82 29.41 19.87
N PRO A 58 -3.97 30.00 21.08
CA PRO A 58 -4.81 29.48 22.17
C PRO A 58 -6.34 29.52 21.95
N ASP A 59 -6.83 30.06 20.82
CA ASP A 59 -8.24 30.49 20.68
C ASP A 59 -9.06 29.79 19.59
N ASP A 60 -8.60 28.65 19.05
CA ASP A 60 -9.37 27.93 18.01
C ASP A 60 -10.01 26.62 18.54
N PRO A 61 -11.29 26.63 18.96
CA PRO A 61 -11.97 25.47 19.54
C PRO A 61 -12.26 24.34 18.53
N ASN A 62 -11.91 24.50 17.25
CA ASN A 62 -12.05 23.47 16.21
C ASN A 62 -10.71 22.91 15.69
N ALA A 63 -9.57 23.28 16.28
CA ALA A 63 -8.29 22.69 15.92
C ALA A 63 -8.13 21.30 16.57
N THR A 64 -8.71 20.28 15.95
CA THR A 64 -8.41 18.86 16.26
C THR A 64 -6.98 18.53 15.83
N VAL A 65 -5.99 18.99 16.61
CA VAL A 65 -4.58 18.58 16.48
C VAL A 65 -4.44 17.15 17.05
N ILE A 66 -4.95 16.17 16.31
CA ILE A 66 -4.73 14.73 16.57
C ILE A 66 -3.88 14.13 15.43
N GLN A 67 -2.93 14.87 14.88
CA GLN A 67 -1.89 14.28 14.04
C GLN A 67 -0.64 14.09 14.90
N THR A 68 -0.35 12.82 15.21
CA THR A 68 0.81 12.43 16.03
C THR A 68 2.11 12.68 15.25
N ALA A 69 3.23 12.87 15.95
CA ALA A 69 4.51 13.11 15.30
C ALA A 69 4.90 11.94 14.36
N ALA A 70 4.60 10.70 14.77
CA ALA A 70 4.79 9.52 13.93
C ALA A 70 3.94 9.57 12.65
N SER A 71 2.68 10.01 12.71
CA SER A 71 1.81 10.09 11.53
C SER A 71 2.28 11.11 10.50
N GLN A 72 2.68 12.31 10.92
CA GLN A 72 3.21 13.34 10.01
C GLN A 72 4.48 12.90 9.30
N GLN A 73 5.36 12.19 10.02
CA GLN A 73 6.60 11.69 9.46
C GLN A 73 6.42 10.45 8.59
N ALA A 74 5.46 9.58 8.93
CA ALA A 74 5.04 8.49 8.06
C ALA A 74 4.50 9.02 6.74
N ASP A 75 3.67 10.06 6.77
CA ASP A 75 3.13 10.71 5.57
C ASP A 75 4.24 11.32 4.70
N LEU A 76 5.19 12.04 5.32
CA LEU A 76 6.34 12.58 4.62
C LEU A 76 7.22 11.46 4.03
N LEU A 77 7.51 10.40 4.80
CA LEU A 77 8.29 9.27 4.31
C LEU A 77 7.57 8.55 3.16
N ASN A 78 6.25 8.40 3.24
CA ASN A 78 5.42 7.86 2.17
C ASN A 78 5.47 8.72 0.91
N GLN A 79 5.45 10.05 1.04
CA GLN A 79 5.61 10.98 -0.08
C GLN A 79 7.02 10.89 -0.69
N LEU A 80 8.06 10.78 0.13
CA LEU A 80 9.43 10.56 -0.34
C LEU A 80 9.57 9.22 -1.08
N LEU A 81 8.96 8.15 -0.56
CA LEU A 81 8.92 6.83 -1.20
C LEU A 81 8.20 6.85 -2.56
N GLN A 82 7.27 7.76 -2.79
CA GLN A 82 6.64 7.96 -4.11
C GLN A 82 7.55 8.70 -5.09
N THR A 83 8.61 9.35 -4.60
CA THR A 83 9.54 10.11 -5.42
C THR A 83 10.60 9.19 -6.02
N LYS A 84 10.62 9.08 -7.35
CA LYS A 84 11.56 8.20 -8.08
C LYS A 84 13.02 8.47 -7.73
N GLU A 85 13.41 9.74 -7.64
CA GLU A 85 14.77 10.16 -7.32
C GLU A 85 15.21 9.64 -5.95
N PHE A 86 14.31 9.64 -4.98
CA PHE A 86 14.58 9.10 -3.64
C PHE A 86 14.80 7.59 -3.68
N LEU A 87 13.89 6.84 -4.30
CA LEU A 87 14.04 5.39 -4.44
C LEU A 87 15.31 5.00 -5.20
N ARG A 88 15.67 5.77 -6.22
CA ARG A 88 16.88 5.54 -7.00
C ARG A 88 18.13 5.71 -6.13
N ASP A 89 18.17 6.74 -5.28
CA ASP A 89 19.30 6.96 -4.36
C ASP A 89 19.39 5.82 -3.33
N VAL A 90 18.25 5.33 -2.83
CA VAL A 90 18.19 4.17 -1.91
C VAL A 90 18.76 2.92 -2.57
N VAL A 91 18.28 2.57 -3.77
CA VAL A 91 18.74 1.39 -4.52
C VAL A 91 20.24 1.49 -4.89
N ARG A 92 20.75 2.70 -5.12
CA ARG A 92 22.18 2.92 -5.41
C ARG A 92 23.09 2.63 -4.21
N GLN A 93 22.59 2.76 -2.99
CA GLN A 93 23.32 2.44 -1.77
C GLN A 93 23.30 0.94 -1.43
N THR A 94 22.59 0.11 -2.21
CA THR A 94 22.49 -1.33 -1.97
C THR A 94 23.11 -2.18 -3.08
N SER A 95 23.15 -3.49 -2.86
CA SER A 95 23.55 -4.52 -3.81
C SER A 95 22.73 -4.50 -5.11
N LEU A 96 21.52 -3.94 -5.08
CA LEU A 96 20.66 -3.76 -6.25
C LEU A 96 21.15 -2.70 -7.24
N ARG A 97 22.21 -1.93 -6.93
CA ARG A 97 22.78 -0.92 -7.84
C ARG A 97 23.10 -1.45 -9.25
N ALA A 98 23.59 -2.69 -9.33
CA ALA A 98 23.96 -3.32 -10.60
C ALA A 98 22.70 -3.75 -11.38
N ALA A 99 21.69 -4.26 -10.66
CA ALA A 99 20.40 -4.62 -11.23
C ALA A 99 19.65 -3.40 -11.76
N LEU A 100 19.73 -2.27 -11.05
CA LEU A 100 19.18 -0.99 -11.49
C LEU A 100 19.84 -0.50 -12.79
N ALA A 101 21.17 -0.57 -12.87
CA ALA A 101 21.92 -0.15 -14.06
C ALA A 101 21.67 -1.07 -15.28
N ALA A 102 21.41 -2.35 -15.05
CA ALA A 102 21.10 -3.33 -16.09
C ALA A 102 19.61 -3.34 -16.49
N ALA A 103 18.73 -2.66 -15.74
CA ALA A 103 17.30 -2.69 -15.98
C ALA A 103 16.93 -1.93 -17.27
N PRO A 104 16.22 -2.57 -18.23
CA PRO A 104 15.79 -1.90 -19.45
C PRO A 104 14.70 -0.85 -19.20
N ASP A 105 13.95 -0.97 -18.11
CA ASP A 105 12.96 0.02 -17.66
C ASP A 105 13.17 0.29 -16.16
N GLU A 106 13.92 1.36 -15.88
CA GLU A 106 14.21 1.83 -14.52
C GLU A 106 12.92 2.18 -13.76
N THR A 107 11.94 2.80 -14.42
CA THR A 107 10.70 3.22 -13.73
C THR A 107 9.91 2.01 -13.25
N LYS A 108 9.80 0.98 -14.08
CA LYS A 108 9.10 -0.26 -13.70
C LYS A 108 9.84 -1.00 -12.58
N PHE A 109 11.16 -1.02 -12.62
CA PHE A 109 11.99 -1.59 -11.56
C PHE A 109 11.76 -0.87 -10.22
N LEU A 110 11.89 0.46 -10.20
CA LEU A 110 11.67 1.28 -9.00
C LEU A 110 10.24 1.16 -8.46
N ALA A 111 9.24 1.05 -9.33
CA ALA A 111 7.85 0.81 -8.92
C ALA A 111 7.65 -0.57 -8.25
N GLY A 112 8.43 -1.58 -8.64
CA GLY A 112 8.45 -2.89 -7.96
C GLY A 112 9.06 -2.79 -6.57
N VAL A 113 10.17 -2.05 -6.44
CA VAL A 113 10.83 -1.77 -5.16
C VAL A 113 9.88 -1.00 -4.23
N GLN A 114 9.20 0.04 -4.74
CA GLN A 114 8.24 0.83 -3.97
C GLN A 114 7.13 -0.02 -3.34
N LYS A 115 6.56 -0.97 -4.08
CA LYS A 115 5.49 -1.86 -3.59
C LYS A 115 5.93 -2.80 -2.47
N SER A 116 7.24 -3.02 -2.35
CA SER A 116 7.83 -3.92 -1.37
C SER A 116 8.12 -3.22 -0.04
N PHE A 117 8.08 -1.88 -0.02
CA PHE A 117 8.15 -1.08 1.20
C PHE A 117 6.78 -0.96 1.87
N ARG A 118 6.77 -1.09 3.20
CA ARG A 118 5.63 -0.71 4.03
C ARG A 118 6.10 0.19 5.16
N VAL A 119 5.31 1.21 5.44
CA VAL A 119 5.52 2.14 6.54
C VAL A 119 4.27 2.08 7.40
N GLN A 120 4.43 1.72 8.68
CA GLN A 120 3.33 1.61 9.64
C GLN A 120 3.66 2.41 10.88
N THR A 121 2.71 3.19 11.38
CA THR A 121 2.84 3.89 12.65
C THR A 121 2.37 2.99 13.78
N HIS A 122 3.11 2.96 14.87
CA HIS A 122 2.74 2.22 16.08
C HIS A 122 2.52 3.22 17.23
N GLY A 123 1.26 3.62 17.44
CA GLY A 123 0.94 4.66 18.44
C GLY A 123 1.44 6.06 18.04
N ASN A 124 1.94 6.83 19.01
CA ASN A 124 2.16 8.26 18.83
C ASN A 124 3.55 8.64 18.31
N ASN A 125 4.57 7.86 18.66
CA ASN A 125 5.99 8.20 18.44
C ASN A 125 6.81 7.06 17.80
N LEU A 126 6.22 5.89 17.53
CA LEU A 126 6.94 4.80 16.87
C LEU A 126 6.52 4.70 15.40
N LEU A 127 7.52 4.52 14.57
CA LEU A 127 7.39 4.27 13.15
C LEU A 127 8.13 2.98 12.82
N THR A 128 7.41 2.03 12.26
CA THR A 128 7.96 0.80 11.70
C THR A 128 8.12 0.98 10.20
N VAL A 129 9.31 0.68 9.68
CA VAL A 129 9.57 0.57 8.25
C VAL A 129 9.96 -0.86 7.95
N SER A 130 9.22 -1.52 7.06
CA SER A 130 9.52 -2.88 6.63
C SER A 130 9.74 -2.97 5.12
N PHE A 131 10.58 -3.92 4.72
CA PHE A 131 10.84 -4.24 3.33
C PHE A 131 10.70 -5.74 3.11
N ALA A 132 9.91 -6.13 2.10
CA ALA A 132 9.75 -7.52 1.68
C ALA A 132 10.73 -7.86 0.53
N ALA A 133 11.57 -8.86 0.73
CA ALA A 133 12.58 -9.31 -0.21
C ALA A 133 12.50 -10.83 -0.43
N HIS A 134 12.93 -11.29 -1.61
CA HIS A 134 13.15 -12.72 -1.85
C HIS A 134 14.52 -13.19 -1.33
N ASP A 135 15.48 -12.26 -1.26
CA ASP A 135 16.81 -12.50 -0.73
C ASP A 135 16.88 -12.07 0.75
N PRO A 136 17.23 -12.97 1.69
CA PRO A 136 17.34 -12.64 3.10
C PRO A 136 18.25 -11.44 3.45
N PRO A 137 19.44 -11.23 2.82
CA PRO A 137 20.29 -10.09 3.17
C PRO A 137 19.78 -8.75 2.63
N LEU A 138 18.89 -8.77 1.63
CA LEU A 138 18.46 -7.58 0.92
C LEU A 138 17.47 -6.75 1.75
N GLY A 139 16.64 -7.40 2.56
CA GLY A 139 15.71 -6.74 3.48
C GLY A 139 16.37 -5.68 4.38
N PRO A 140 17.33 -6.05 5.24
CA PRO A 140 18.00 -5.09 6.12
C PRO A 140 18.86 -4.10 5.35
N GLU A 141 19.44 -4.48 4.21
CA GLU A 141 20.20 -3.57 3.36
C GLU A 141 19.33 -2.41 2.84
N MET A 142 18.13 -2.71 2.36
CA MET A 142 17.18 -1.70 1.86
C MET A 142 16.64 -0.80 2.98
N VAL A 143 16.36 -1.36 4.16
CA VAL A 143 15.89 -0.58 5.31
C VAL A 143 17.02 0.29 5.91
N ASN A 144 18.27 -0.16 5.86
CA ASN A 144 19.40 0.69 6.27
C ASN A 144 19.66 1.79 5.24
N ALA A 145 19.60 1.47 3.94
CA ALA A 145 19.81 2.44 2.88
C ALA A 145 18.74 3.55 2.87
N ILE A 146 17.47 3.23 3.11
CA ILE A 146 16.42 4.27 3.16
C ILE A 146 16.63 5.24 4.32
N LEU A 147 17.09 4.75 5.47
CA LEU A 147 17.41 5.58 6.63
C LEU A 147 18.64 6.44 6.36
N ALA A 148 19.68 5.87 5.75
CA ALA A 148 20.90 6.59 5.38
C ALA A 148 20.62 7.70 4.36
N VAL A 149 19.92 7.41 3.25
CA VAL A 149 19.55 8.42 2.24
C VAL A 149 18.70 9.54 2.85
N ARG A 150 17.79 9.20 3.76
CA ARG A 150 16.99 10.22 4.44
C ARG A 150 17.83 11.09 5.34
N ALA A 151 18.74 10.51 6.13
CA ALA A 151 19.67 11.25 6.97
C ALA A 151 20.55 12.19 6.12
N ASP A 152 21.07 11.71 5.00
CA ASP A 152 21.85 12.52 4.04
C ASP A 152 21.04 13.70 3.49
N ARG A 153 19.76 13.47 3.11
CA ARG A 153 18.90 14.54 2.60
C ARG A 153 18.56 15.58 3.65
N VAL A 154 18.32 15.17 4.89
CA VAL A 154 18.08 16.11 6.01
C VAL A 154 19.35 16.93 6.28
N ALA A 155 20.51 16.29 6.28
CA ALA A 155 21.79 16.99 6.41
C ALA A 155 22.01 18.00 5.28
N GLN A 156 21.79 17.59 4.02
CA GLN A 156 21.92 18.46 2.84
C GLN A 156 20.93 19.63 2.86
N ALA A 157 19.68 19.38 3.24
CA ALA A 157 18.66 20.42 3.39
C ALA A 157 19.08 21.44 4.46
N SER A 158 19.61 20.96 5.58
CA SER A 158 20.12 21.79 6.67
C SER A 158 21.29 22.66 6.20
N THR A 159 22.28 22.08 5.50
CA THR A 159 23.41 22.86 4.97
C THR A 159 22.97 23.90 3.94
N THR A 160 22.00 23.57 3.10
CA THR A 160 21.46 24.47 2.09
C THR A 160 20.73 25.64 2.75
N PHE A 161 19.87 25.34 3.72
CA PHE A 161 19.15 26.35 4.49
C PHE A 161 20.11 27.29 5.23
N THR A 162 21.13 26.75 5.92
CA THR A 162 22.15 27.57 6.58
C THR A 162 22.89 28.46 5.58
N THR A 163 23.22 27.96 4.39
CA THR A 163 23.92 28.75 3.35
C THR A 163 23.05 29.91 2.85
N ILE A 164 21.77 29.66 2.58
CA ILE A 164 20.81 30.68 2.13
C ILE A 164 20.59 31.72 3.25
N THR A 165 20.40 31.28 4.48
CA THR A 165 20.18 32.16 5.63
C THR A 165 21.43 33.00 5.95
N ASN A 166 22.63 32.41 5.91
CA ASN A 166 23.87 33.16 6.09
C ASN A 166 24.07 34.21 5.01
N THR A 167 23.84 33.87 3.73
CA THR A 167 23.98 34.86 2.64
C THR A 167 22.95 35.99 2.75
N LEU A 168 21.72 35.70 3.19
CA LEU A 168 20.71 36.73 3.49
C LEU A 168 21.16 37.65 4.62
N TYR A 169 21.62 37.10 5.76
CA TYR A 169 22.06 37.92 6.89
C TYR A 169 23.34 38.71 6.59
N GLN A 170 24.28 38.14 5.82
CA GLN A 170 25.46 38.85 5.35
C GLN A 170 25.09 40.09 4.52
N LYS A 171 24.12 39.96 3.60
CA LYS A 171 23.61 41.11 2.84
C LYS A 171 22.98 42.16 3.75
N GLN A 172 22.16 41.75 4.71
CA GLN A 172 21.54 42.67 5.67
C GLN A 172 22.59 43.39 6.54
N LEU A 173 23.65 42.68 6.95
CA LEU A 173 24.75 43.26 7.69
C LEU A 173 25.50 44.32 6.88
N GLN A 174 25.75 44.06 5.60
CA GLN A 174 26.41 45.02 4.71
C GLN A 174 25.57 46.31 4.55
N VAL A 175 24.25 46.16 4.40
CA VAL A 175 23.33 47.31 4.35
C VAL A 175 23.33 48.08 5.67
N ALA A 176 23.26 47.39 6.81
CA ALA A 176 23.29 48.03 8.13
C ALA A 176 24.63 48.75 8.41
N GLN A 177 25.75 48.19 7.95
CA GLN A 177 27.07 48.83 8.04
C GLN A 177 27.12 50.13 7.22
N ALA A 178 26.60 50.11 5.99
CA ALA A 178 26.50 51.31 5.18
C ALA A 178 25.64 52.39 5.86
N GLN A 179 24.47 51.99 6.40
CA GLN A 179 23.58 52.91 7.14
C GLN A 179 24.24 53.53 8.37
N ALA A 180 24.97 52.74 9.16
CA ALA A 180 25.69 53.25 10.33
C ALA A 180 26.79 54.25 9.93
N LEU A 181 27.49 53.96 8.84
CA LEU A 181 28.56 54.82 8.34
C LEU A 181 28.03 56.12 7.73
N ASP A 182 26.89 56.07 7.02
CA ASP A 182 26.22 57.26 6.50
C ASP A 182 25.62 58.12 7.63
N ALA A 183 25.04 57.51 8.67
CA ALA A 183 24.58 58.23 9.86
C ALA A 183 25.73 58.92 10.62
N GLN A 184 26.88 58.24 10.73
CA GLN A 184 28.08 58.82 11.33
C GLN A 184 28.58 60.02 10.51
N ARG A 185 28.69 59.87 9.19
CA ARG A 185 29.10 60.98 8.30
C ARG A 185 28.18 62.19 8.42
N ALA A 186 26.86 61.96 8.47
CA ALA A 186 25.90 63.04 8.62
C ALA A 186 26.09 63.81 9.94
N LEU A 187 26.39 63.10 11.02
CA LEU A 187 26.68 63.72 12.32
C LEU A 187 28.02 64.48 12.31
N ASP A 188 29.05 63.90 11.70
CA ASP A 188 30.36 64.52 11.58
C ASP A 188 30.31 65.79 10.68
N GLU A 189 29.53 65.75 9.60
CA GLU A 189 29.29 66.89 8.71
C GLU A 189 28.48 68.00 9.41
N PHE A 190 27.49 67.62 10.22
CA PHE A 190 26.76 68.56 11.06
C PHE A 190 27.71 69.26 12.07
N ASP A 191 28.58 68.50 12.74
CA ASP A 191 29.54 69.02 13.71
C ASP A 191 30.62 69.89 13.05
N ALA A 192 31.06 69.55 11.84
CA ALA A 192 32.03 70.34 11.08
C ALA A 192 31.43 71.68 10.58
N SER A 193 30.15 71.70 10.23
CA SER A 193 29.45 72.90 9.75
C SER A 193 29.00 73.84 10.88
N HIS A 194 28.92 73.38 12.12
CA HIS A 194 28.49 74.16 13.29
C HIS A 194 29.53 74.18 14.44
N PRO A 195 30.72 74.80 14.25
CA PRO A 195 31.80 74.83 15.24
C PRO A 195 31.53 75.75 16.47
N GLY A 196 30.38 76.42 16.52
CA GLY A 196 30.04 77.44 17.53
C GLY A 196 28.94 77.02 18.50
N ALA A 197 28.38 77.99 19.22
CA ALA A 197 27.22 77.74 20.09
C ALA A 197 25.99 77.41 19.23
N LEU A 198 25.44 76.21 19.42
CA LEU A 198 24.25 75.73 18.71
C LEU A 198 23.00 76.44 19.25
N SER A 199 22.16 76.93 18.33
CA SER A 199 20.79 77.35 18.63
C SER A 199 19.91 76.16 19.05
N ASP A 200 18.78 76.42 19.71
CA ASP A 200 17.86 75.37 20.16
C ASP A 200 17.38 74.44 19.03
N ILE A 201 17.21 74.99 17.81
CA ILE A 201 16.79 74.23 16.62
C ILE A 201 17.91 73.29 16.16
N GLU A 202 19.15 73.79 16.12
CA GLU A 202 20.33 73.02 15.72
C GLU A 202 20.64 71.92 16.74
N GLN A 203 20.41 72.17 18.04
CA GLN A 203 20.51 71.15 19.08
C GLN A 203 19.52 70.01 18.84
N HIS A 204 18.25 70.32 18.55
CA HIS A 204 17.25 69.30 18.26
C HIS A 204 17.62 68.46 17.02
N LEU A 205 18.14 69.09 15.98
CA LEU A 205 18.59 68.41 14.77
C LEU A 205 19.77 67.47 15.07
N LYS A 206 20.76 67.94 15.85
CA LYS A 206 21.88 67.10 16.31
C LYS A 206 21.41 65.89 17.09
N ASP A 207 20.45 66.05 18.00
CA ASP A 207 19.90 64.96 18.79
C ASP A 207 19.16 63.93 17.91
N GLN A 208 18.46 64.38 16.87
CA GLN A 208 17.84 63.49 15.89
C GLN A 208 18.90 62.66 15.13
N LEU A 209 20.00 63.29 14.68
CA LEU A 209 21.09 62.55 14.02
C LEU A 209 21.75 61.53 14.96
N ARG A 210 21.98 61.90 16.22
CA ARG A 210 22.51 60.99 17.25
C ARG A 210 21.60 59.78 17.45
N LEU A 211 20.30 59.99 17.54
CA LEU A 211 19.32 58.91 17.68
C LEU A 211 19.32 57.99 16.44
N THR A 212 19.50 58.57 15.24
CA THR A 212 19.61 57.81 13.99
C THR A 212 20.87 56.93 13.97
N LEU A 213 22.00 57.46 14.42
CA LEU A 213 23.26 56.72 14.57
C LEU A 213 23.12 55.59 15.60
N ASP A 214 22.54 55.87 16.77
CA ASP A 214 22.34 54.88 17.83
C ASP A 214 21.45 53.72 17.34
N TYR A 215 20.35 54.02 16.65
CA TYR A 215 19.50 53.00 16.03
C TYR A 215 20.26 52.14 15.01
N ALA A 216 21.09 52.75 14.17
CA ALA A 216 21.89 52.02 13.19
C ALA A 216 22.92 51.10 13.87
N GLN A 217 23.55 51.54 14.96
CA GLN A 217 24.50 50.75 15.74
C GLN A 217 23.81 49.56 16.45
N ILE A 218 22.66 49.78 17.08
CA ILE A 218 21.86 48.72 17.72
C ILE A 218 21.48 47.66 16.70
N ARG A 219 20.98 48.08 15.53
CA ARG A 219 20.59 47.17 14.44
C ARG A 219 21.77 46.32 13.95
N LEU A 220 22.95 46.92 13.84
CA LEU A 220 24.16 46.22 13.46
C LEU A 220 24.58 45.19 14.52
N GLY A 221 24.47 45.55 15.81
CA GLY A 221 24.70 44.63 16.92
C GLY A 221 23.75 43.43 16.91
N ASP A 222 22.44 43.67 16.72
CA ASP A 222 21.42 42.62 16.63
C ASP A 222 21.69 41.67 15.45
N LEU A 223 21.99 42.20 14.26
CA LEU A 223 22.32 41.39 13.09
C LEU A 223 23.57 40.54 13.30
N ARG A 224 24.61 41.07 13.95
CA ARG A 224 25.80 40.27 14.32
C ARG A 224 25.45 39.16 15.30
N GLY A 225 24.62 39.45 16.30
CA GLY A 225 24.12 38.45 17.25
C GLY A 225 23.37 37.31 16.54
N ARG A 226 22.45 37.66 15.63
CA ARG A 226 21.68 36.69 14.83
C ARG A 226 22.56 35.85 13.93
N ILE A 227 23.58 36.43 13.28
CA ILE A 227 24.55 35.69 12.45
C ILE A 227 25.30 34.67 13.31
N ASN A 228 25.80 35.07 14.47
CA ASN A 228 26.52 34.16 15.37
C ASN A 228 25.61 33.02 15.85
N GLN A 229 24.36 33.31 16.18
CA GLN A 229 23.38 32.30 16.58
C GLN A 229 23.02 31.36 15.42
N ALA A 230 22.81 31.90 14.22
CA ALA A 230 22.50 31.11 13.03
C ALA A 230 23.69 30.22 12.59
N ALA A 231 24.93 30.67 12.81
CA ALA A 231 26.13 29.88 12.57
C ALA A 231 26.25 28.67 13.52
N LEU A 232 25.68 28.77 14.74
CA LEU A 232 25.64 27.68 15.72
C LEU A 232 24.45 26.73 15.51
N ALA A 233 23.39 27.17 14.83
CA ALA A 233 22.20 26.36 14.55
C ALA A 233 22.50 24.98 13.93
N PRO A 234 23.34 24.82 12.90
CA PRO A 234 23.64 23.49 12.33
C PRO A 234 24.34 22.56 13.31
N ALA A 235 25.15 23.07 14.24
CA ALA A 235 25.80 22.27 15.28
C ALA A 235 24.82 21.82 16.37
N ILE A 236 23.77 22.61 16.63
CA ILE A 236 22.67 22.23 17.52
C ILE A 236 21.75 21.22 16.82
N LEU A 237 21.47 21.41 15.53
CA LEU A 237 20.67 20.50 14.72
C LEU A 237 21.35 19.15 14.49
N SER A 238 22.68 19.08 14.42
CA SER A 238 23.40 17.80 14.34
C SER A 238 23.32 17.01 15.67
N VAL A 239 23.30 17.72 16.81
CA VAL A 239 23.06 17.11 18.14
C VAL A 239 21.58 16.75 18.32
N SER A 240 20.65 17.57 17.79
CA SER A 240 19.21 17.30 17.77
C SER A 240 18.78 16.31 16.67
N GLY A 241 19.69 15.94 15.74
CA GLY A 241 19.47 14.88 14.76
C GLY A 241 19.16 13.51 15.38
N MET A 242 19.26 13.41 16.70
CA MET A 242 18.64 12.38 17.54
C MET A 242 17.09 12.34 17.46
N GLU A 243 16.42 13.23 16.71
CA GLU A 243 14.97 13.14 16.44
C GLU A 243 14.53 11.82 15.78
N PHE A 244 15.44 11.13 15.07
CA PHE A 244 15.25 9.78 14.55
C PHE A 244 16.18 8.81 15.29
N GLN A 245 15.74 8.31 16.44
CA GLN A 245 16.48 7.26 17.13
C GLN A 245 15.99 5.91 16.63
N VAL A 246 16.85 5.19 15.91
CA VAL A 246 16.59 3.79 15.56
C VAL A 246 16.59 3.01 16.87
N VAL A 247 15.42 2.52 17.29
CA VAL A 247 15.27 1.72 18.51
C VAL A 247 15.69 0.29 18.24
N ASP A 248 15.25 -0.24 17.09
CA ASP A 248 15.61 -1.57 16.65
C ASP A 248 16.15 -1.52 15.21
N GLN A 249 17.36 -2.04 15.04
CA GLN A 249 18.02 -2.11 13.74
C GLN A 249 17.44 -3.28 12.95
N PRO A 250 17.34 -3.17 11.62
CA PRO A 250 16.76 -4.24 10.83
C PRO A 250 17.65 -5.48 10.89
N GLN A 251 17.08 -6.58 11.35
CA GLN A 251 17.75 -7.88 11.45
C GLN A 251 17.50 -8.71 10.19
N VAL A 252 18.44 -9.60 9.87
CA VAL A 252 18.22 -10.63 8.85
C VAL A 252 17.25 -11.67 9.44
N GLU A 253 16.00 -11.66 9.00
CA GLU A 253 15.04 -12.69 9.42
C GLU A 253 15.39 -14.03 8.77
N THR A 254 15.58 -15.07 9.61
CA THR A 254 15.86 -16.44 9.15
C THR A 254 14.59 -17.24 8.88
N SER A 255 13.41 -16.65 9.10
CA SER A 255 12.10 -17.25 8.86
C SER A 255 11.27 -16.36 7.94
N PRO A 256 10.58 -16.91 6.93
CA PRO A 256 9.77 -16.12 6.01
C PRO A 256 8.49 -15.59 6.70
N ARG A 257 8.27 -14.27 6.64
CA ARG A 257 7.11 -13.60 7.25
C ARG A 257 6.26 -12.74 6.29
N GLY A 258 6.82 -12.31 5.15
CA GLY A 258 6.20 -11.25 4.32
C GLY A 258 5.13 -11.68 3.31
N GLY A 259 4.96 -12.99 3.07
CA GLY A 259 4.15 -13.52 1.96
C GLY A 259 2.69 -13.85 2.27
N THR A 260 2.22 -13.72 3.51
CA THR A 260 0.91 -14.28 3.94
C THR A 260 -0.28 -13.74 3.13
N ARG A 261 -0.33 -12.43 2.86
CA ARG A 261 -1.43 -11.81 2.11
C ARG A 261 -1.40 -12.18 0.62
N SER A 262 -0.21 -12.22 0.00
CA SER A 262 -0.02 -12.62 -1.40
C SER A 262 -0.42 -14.10 -1.58
N ALA A 263 0.10 -14.97 -0.71
CA ALA A 263 -0.22 -16.39 -0.67
C ALA A 263 -1.72 -16.64 -0.46
N ALA A 264 -2.37 -15.92 0.47
CA ALA A 264 -3.81 -16.03 0.69
C ALA A 264 -4.62 -15.61 -0.54
N MET A 265 -4.20 -14.55 -1.24
CA MET A 265 -4.87 -14.09 -2.47
C MET A 265 -4.70 -15.10 -3.60
N ILE A 266 -3.50 -15.65 -3.82
CA ILE A 266 -3.24 -16.70 -4.81
C ILE A 266 -4.10 -17.93 -4.52
N GLY A 267 -4.16 -18.36 -3.25
CA GLY A 267 -5.02 -19.46 -2.81
C GLY A 267 -6.50 -19.19 -3.09
N ALA A 268 -7.00 -18.00 -2.78
CA ALA A 268 -8.38 -17.61 -3.05
C ALA A 268 -8.71 -17.60 -4.56
N VAL A 269 -7.81 -17.07 -5.39
CA VAL A 269 -7.97 -17.04 -6.85
C VAL A 269 -7.99 -18.47 -7.42
N ALA A 270 -7.11 -19.35 -6.94
CA ALA A 270 -7.08 -20.75 -7.38
C ALA A 270 -8.38 -21.50 -7.04
N ILE A 271 -8.95 -21.25 -5.85
CA ILE A 271 -10.25 -21.81 -5.46
C ILE A 271 -11.36 -21.30 -6.38
N ALA A 272 -11.42 -19.98 -6.59
CA ALA A 272 -12.44 -19.36 -7.44
C ALA A 272 -12.36 -19.86 -8.90
N ALA A 273 -11.15 -19.95 -9.46
CA ALA A 273 -10.91 -20.48 -10.80
C ALA A 273 -11.31 -21.95 -10.92
N GLY A 274 -10.98 -22.77 -9.93
CA GLY A 274 -11.39 -24.17 -9.87
C GLY A 274 -12.91 -24.35 -9.85
N CYS A 275 -13.62 -23.55 -9.03
CA CYS A 275 -15.08 -23.55 -8.97
C CYS A 275 -15.72 -23.10 -10.29
N ALA A 276 -15.20 -22.05 -10.92
CA ALA A 276 -15.71 -21.55 -12.19
C ALA A 276 -15.53 -22.58 -13.32
N LEU A 277 -14.36 -23.22 -13.38
CA LEU A 277 -14.05 -24.21 -14.40
C LEU A 277 -14.87 -25.51 -14.19
N ALA A 278 -15.10 -25.90 -12.93
CA ALA A 278 -16.00 -27.01 -12.60
C ALA A 278 -17.45 -26.72 -13.05
N ALA A 279 -17.95 -25.51 -12.80
CA ALA A 279 -19.28 -25.09 -13.27
C ALA A 279 -19.38 -25.11 -14.80
N LEU A 280 -18.36 -24.59 -15.49
CA LEU A 280 -18.27 -24.59 -16.95
C LEU A 280 -18.27 -26.01 -17.54
N LEU A 281 -17.50 -26.94 -16.96
CA LEU A 281 -17.49 -28.35 -17.38
C LEU A 281 -18.85 -29.01 -17.20
N VAL A 282 -19.57 -28.72 -16.11
CA VAL A 282 -20.94 -29.23 -15.90
C VAL A 282 -21.88 -28.68 -16.97
N VAL A 283 -21.81 -27.39 -17.28
CA VAL A 283 -22.64 -26.75 -18.32
C VAL A 283 -22.36 -27.35 -19.71
N ILE A 284 -21.09 -27.44 -20.11
CA ILE A 284 -20.68 -28.05 -21.38
C ILE A 284 -21.13 -29.51 -21.46
N GLY A 285 -20.91 -30.28 -20.40
CA GLY A 285 -21.32 -31.68 -20.32
C GLY A 285 -22.83 -31.88 -20.37
N THR A 286 -23.64 -30.87 -20.01
CA THR A 286 -25.10 -30.92 -20.18
C THR A 286 -25.58 -30.49 -21.56
N LEU A 287 -24.85 -29.63 -22.25
CA LEU A 287 -25.22 -29.12 -23.58
C LEU A 287 -24.78 -30.06 -24.72
N LEU A 288 -23.63 -30.74 -24.60
CA LEU A 288 -23.15 -31.69 -25.60
C LEU A 288 -24.08 -32.89 -25.90
N PRO A 289 -24.68 -33.59 -24.91
CA PRO A 289 -25.55 -34.73 -25.20
C PRO A 289 -26.86 -34.33 -25.90
N ALA A 290 -27.28 -33.06 -25.82
CA ALA A 290 -28.45 -32.57 -26.57
C ALA A 290 -28.17 -32.47 -28.08
N HIS A 291 -26.91 -32.35 -28.51
CA HIS A 291 -26.53 -32.24 -29.92
C HIS A 291 -26.13 -33.56 -30.57
N VAL A 292 -25.64 -34.56 -29.81
CA VAL A 292 -25.10 -35.82 -30.39
C VAL A 292 -26.07 -37.01 -30.24
N SER A 293 -27.16 -36.89 -29.48
CA SER A 293 -28.14 -37.97 -29.31
C SER A 293 -29.50 -37.68 -29.96
N GLY A 294 -29.50 -36.86 -31.01
CA GLY A 294 -30.69 -36.67 -31.83
C GLY A 294 -31.11 -37.99 -32.49
N PRO A 295 -32.42 -38.35 -32.52
CA PRO A 295 -32.91 -39.59 -33.14
C PRO A 295 -32.54 -39.73 -34.63
N ALA A 296 -32.07 -38.65 -35.26
CA ALA A 296 -31.58 -38.62 -36.64
C ALA A 296 -30.24 -39.35 -36.86
N ASP A 297 -29.41 -39.55 -35.82
CA ASP A 297 -28.13 -40.27 -35.99
C ASP A 297 -28.27 -41.79 -35.82
N VAL A 298 -29.30 -42.26 -35.12
CA VAL A 298 -29.56 -43.70 -34.96
C VAL A 298 -30.12 -44.32 -36.25
N SER A 299 -30.76 -43.53 -37.12
CA SER A 299 -31.27 -44.01 -38.40
C SER A 299 -30.19 -44.17 -39.48
N ARG A 300 -28.99 -43.58 -39.30
CA ARG A 300 -27.88 -43.70 -40.25
C ARG A 300 -26.94 -44.89 -39.99
N LEU A 301 -26.94 -45.47 -38.78
CA LEU A 301 -25.98 -46.51 -38.39
C LEU A 301 -26.55 -47.93 -38.32
N ALA A 302 -27.86 -48.13 -38.45
CA ALA A 302 -28.43 -49.48 -38.57
C ALA A 302 -29.77 -49.47 -39.34
N PRO A 303 -29.88 -50.13 -40.51
CA PRO A 303 -31.17 -50.43 -41.13
C PRO A 303 -31.81 -51.64 -40.40
N ALA A 304 -32.00 -51.53 -39.09
CA ALA A 304 -32.74 -52.53 -38.32
C ALA A 304 -34.09 -51.92 -37.95
N ARG A 305 -35.17 -52.55 -38.43
CA ARG A 305 -36.55 -52.18 -38.10
C ARG A 305 -36.71 -52.15 -36.58
N LEU A 306 -37.03 -50.97 -36.08
CA LEU A 306 -37.34 -50.70 -34.68
C LEU A 306 -38.63 -51.45 -34.31
N PHE A 307 -38.51 -52.62 -33.67
CA PHE A 307 -39.68 -53.48 -33.38
C PHE A 307 -40.28 -53.31 -31.98
N ALA A 308 -39.63 -52.61 -31.05
CA ALA A 308 -40.28 -52.20 -29.79
C ALA A 308 -39.44 -51.16 -29.05
N ALA A 309 -40.09 -50.10 -28.57
CA ALA A 309 -39.55 -49.26 -27.52
C ALA A 309 -40.07 -49.78 -26.19
N VAL A 310 -39.21 -50.36 -25.36
CA VAL A 310 -39.56 -50.78 -24.00
C VAL A 310 -39.51 -49.56 -23.09
N PRO A 311 -40.63 -49.06 -22.54
CA PRO A 311 -40.60 -47.96 -21.60
C PRO A 311 -39.94 -48.43 -20.30
N ARG A 312 -38.82 -47.80 -19.92
CA ARG A 312 -38.26 -47.98 -18.59
C ARG A 312 -39.13 -47.23 -17.60
N VAL A 313 -39.99 -47.97 -16.90
CA VAL A 313 -40.70 -47.46 -15.73
C VAL A 313 -39.67 -47.26 -14.63
N THR A 314 -39.37 -46.00 -14.29
CA THR A 314 -38.62 -45.66 -13.08
C THR A 314 -39.38 -46.21 -11.88
N ARG A 315 -38.79 -47.18 -11.19
CA ARG A 315 -39.29 -47.70 -9.91
C ARG A 315 -39.27 -46.54 -8.90
N ALA A 316 -40.41 -45.89 -8.72
CA ALA A 316 -40.61 -44.92 -7.66
C ALA A 316 -40.41 -45.65 -6.33
N GLY A 317 -39.37 -45.24 -5.59
CA GLY A 317 -39.21 -45.63 -4.21
C GLY A 317 -40.37 -45.05 -3.40
N GLY A 318 -41.22 -45.93 -2.89
CA GLY A 318 -42.27 -45.63 -1.94
C GLY A 318 -42.60 -46.91 -1.19
N GLY A 319 -42.22 -46.96 0.09
CA GLY A 319 -42.50 -48.09 0.96
C GLY A 319 -44.01 -48.35 1.01
N ALA A 320 -44.42 -49.59 0.70
CA ALA A 320 -45.80 -50.03 0.82
C ALA A 320 -45.84 -51.39 1.51
N SER A 321 -46.67 -51.44 2.55
CA SER A 321 -46.91 -52.54 3.50
C SER A 321 -47.31 -53.86 2.84
N PRO A 322 -47.14 -55.03 3.51
CA PRO A 322 -47.27 -56.36 2.90
C PRO A 322 -48.70 -56.87 2.64
N GLY A 323 -49.70 -55.97 2.54
CA GLY A 323 -51.12 -56.35 2.53
C GLY A 323 -51.79 -56.54 1.16
N ASP A 324 -51.30 -55.88 0.11
CA ASP A 324 -52.13 -55.62 -1.10
C ASP A 324 -51.71 -56.36 -2.38
N LEU A 325 -50.94 -57.44 -2.26
CA LEU A 325 -50.52 -58.24 -3.42
C LEU A 325 -51.63 -59.16 -3.98
N ARG A 326 -52.75 -59.35 -3.27
CA ARG A 326 -53.85 -60.24 -3.71
C ARG A 326 -54.90 -59.54 -4.57
N THR A 327 -55.05 -58.23 -4.46
CA THR A 327 -56.06 -57.43 -5.17
C THR A 327 -55.59 -56.99 -6.55
N SER A 328 -54.28 -56.82 -6.76
CA SER A 328 -53.72 -56.41 -8.07
C SER A 328 -53.59 -57.55 -9.09
N LEU A 329 -53.56 -58.82 -8.62
CA LEU A 329 -53.52 -60.01 -9.49
C LEU A 329 -54.90 -60.45 -10.00
N ALA A 330 -56.00 -59.98 -9.39
CA ALA A 330 -57.36 -60.33 -9.83
C ALA A 330 -57.88 -59.45 -10.99
N ALA A 331 -57.31 -58.26 -11.20
CA ALA A 331 -57.78 -57.31 -12.22
C ALA A 331 -57.19 -57.53 -13.63
N ILE A 332 -56.22 -58.44 -13.79
CA ILE A 332 -55.53 -58.69 -15.07
C ILE A 332 -55.98 -60.01 -15.75
N ALA A 333 -56.76 -60.85 -15.06
CA ALA A 333 -57.03 -62.22 -15.53
C ALA A 333 -58.40 -62.46 -16.21
N PHE A 334 -59.34 -61.50 -16.23
CA PHE A 334 -60.65 -61.67 -16.89
C PHE A 334 -61.10 -60.40 -17.62
N ALA A 335 -60.53 -60.17 -18.80
CA ALA A 335 -61.05 -59.21 -19.76
C ALA A 335 -60.80 -59.71 -21.19
N ASP A 336 -61.42 -60.83 -21.57
CA ASP A 336 -62.03 -60.97 -22.91
C ASP A 336 -62.82 -62.29 -23.02
N GLY A 337 -64.12 -62.21 -23.27
CA GLY A 337 -64.97 -63.40 -23.36
C GLY A 337 -66.48 -63.15 -23.45
N GLY A 338 -66.92 -62.45 -24.50
CA GLY A 338 -68.13 -62.85 -25.25
C GLY A 338 -69.53 -62.54 -24.68
N ALA A 339 -70.22 -61.63 -25.36
CA ALA A 339 -71.64 -61.27 -25.22
C ALA A 339 -72.64 -62.41 -25.52
N ARG A 340 -73.84 -62.38 -24.91
CA ARG A 340 -75.18 -62.35 -25.58
C ARG A 340 -76.39 -62.62 -24.65
N ASN A 341 -77.32 -61.65 -24.67
CA ASN A 341 -78.80 -61.70 -24.70
C ASN A 341 -79.65 -62.70 -23.90
N GLY A 342 -80.72 -62.18 -23.26
CA GLY A 342 -82.06 -62.79 -23.36
C GLY A 342 -82.90 -62.89 -22.06
N GLU A 343 -83.75 -61.89 -21.83
CA GLU A 343 -85.20 -61.99 -21.48
C GLU A 343 -85.78 -62.88 -20.33
N VAL A 344 -86.56 -62.20 -19.47
CA VAL A 344 -87.98 -62.45 -19.11
C VAL A 344 -88.39 -63.13 -17.78
N SER A 345 -89.34 -62.44 -17.13
CA SER A 345 -90.44 -62.83 -16.23
C SER A 345 -90.25 -62.96 -14.71
N GLY A 346 -90.96 -62.04 -14.05
CA GLY A 346 -91.55 -62.11 -12.72
C GLY A 346 -92.57 -60.98 -12.60
#